data_AF-A0A1F5ZQM3-F1
#
_entry.id   AF-A0A1F5ZQM3-F1
#
_cell.length_a   1.000
_cell.length_b   1.000
_cell.length_c   1.000
_cell.angle_alpha   90.00
_cell.angle_beta   90.00
_cell.angle_gamma   90.00
#
_symmetry.space_group_name_H-M   'P 1'
#
loop_
_entity.id
_entity.type
_entity.pdbx_description
1 polymer ?
#
loop_
_entity_poly.entity_id
_entity_poly.type
_entity_poly.pdbx_seq_one_letter_code
_entity_poly.pdbx_strand_id
1 'polypeptide(L)'
;MVQPRHKIRKPLRFQIVLSAILFWALLSLYIYMISPNSILAFMGFYMLVFLGLYFTFNILLARGRSLIWTLIILIFLFLRQMQFINIVTVILLLGIFVTMELMLRKK
;
A
#
# COMPACT_ATOMS: atom_id res chain seq x y z
N MET A 1 -9.73 -30.73 36.02
CA MET A 1 -10.16 -30.55 34.62
C MET A 1 -9.53 -29.28 34.07
N VAL A 2 -8.52 -29.40 33.22
CA VAL A 2 -7.83 -28.25 32.61
C VAL A 2 -8.57 -27.91 31.31
N GLN A 3 -9.29 -26.79 31.27
CA GLN A 3 -9.88 -26.33 30.01
C GLN A 3 -8.77 -25.81 29.07
N PRO A 4 -8.75 -26.21 27.80
CA PRO A 4 -7.80 -25.63 26.85
C PRO A 4 -8.20 -24.20 26.53
N ARG A 5 -7.31 -23.24 26.80
CA ARG A 5 -7.45 -21.84 26.32
C ARG A 5 -7.37 -21.82 24.79
N HIS A 6 -8.51 -21.92 24.13
CA HIS A 6 -8.58 -21.57 22.71
C HIS A 6 -8.47 -20.05 22.57
N LYS A 7 -7.23 -19.55 22.55
CA LYS A 7 -6.95 -18.12 22.37
C LYS A 7 -7.18 -17.79 20.89
N ILE A 8 -8.42 -17.46 20.53
CA ILE A 8 -8.80 -17.00 19.19
C ILE A 8 -8.15 -15.63 18.96
N ARG A 9 -6.88 -15.61 18.53
CA ARG A 9 -6.16 -14.39 18.12
C ARG A 9 -6.46 -14.00 16.66
N LYS A 10 -7.64 -14.37 16.13
CA LYS A 10 -7.98 -14.26 14.69
C LYS A 10 -8.81 -13.02 14.25
N PRO A 11 -9.49 -12.21 15.10
CA PRO A 11 -10.40 -11.19 14.56
C PRO A 11 -9.68 -10.02 13.88
N LEU A 12 -8.46 -9.69 14.32
CA LEU A 12 -7.74 -8.52 13.83
C LEU A 12 -7.27 -8.67 12.37
N ARG A 13 -6.85 -9.87 11.96
CA ARG A 13 -6.39 -10.11 10.57
C ARG A 13 -7.55 -10.10 9.59
N PHE A 14 -8.70 -10.64 9.97
CA PHE A 14 -9.88 -10.66 9.11
C PHE A 14 -10.40 -9.25 8.81
N GLN A 15 -10.41 -8.36 9.82
CA GLN A 15 -10.79 -6.96 9.65
C GLN A 15 -9.88 -6.22 8.66
N ILE A 16 -8.56 -6.47 8.69
CA ILE A 16 -7.59 -5.85 7.77
C ILE A 16 -7.78 -6.35 6.33
N VAL A 17 -8.09 -7.63 6.16
CA VAL A 17 -8.38 -8.21 4.83
C VAL A 17 -9.65 -7.60 4.25
N LEU A 18 -10.71 -7.51 5.07
CA LEU A 18 -11.96 -6.91 4.66
C LEU A 18 -11.79 -5.43 4.29
N SER A 19 -11.01 -4.67 5.07
CA SER A 19 -10.72 -3.27 4.74
C SER A 19 -9.94 -3.14 3.44
N ALA A 20 -8.95 -4.00 3.19
CA ALA A 20 -8.21 -4.00 1.92
C ALA A 20 -9.15 -4.19 0.72
N ILE A 21 -10.02 -5.21 0.78
CA ILE A 21 -11.00 -5.50 -0.28
C ILE A 21 -11.95 -4.31 -0.49
N LEU A 22 -12.46 -3.73 0.61
CA LEU A 22 -13.35 -2.58 0.56
C LEU A 22 -12.69 -1.38 -0.13
N PHE A 23 -11.45 -1.04 0.23
CA PHE A 23 -10.74 0.08 -0.39
C PHE A 23 -10.44 -0.14 -1.87
N TRP A 24 -10.10 -1.37 -2.29
CA TRP A 24 -9.90 -1.69 -3.70
C TRP A 24 -11.21 -1.63 -4.51
N ALA A 25 -12.32 -2.09 -3.93
CA ALA A 25 -13.64 -1.97 -4.54
C ALA A 25 -14.04 -0.48 -4.68
N LEU A 26 -13.83 0.31 -3.62
CA LEU A 26 -14.13 1.74 -3.62
C LEU A 26 -13.28 2.49 -4.65
N LEU A 27 -11.99 2.15 -4.77
CA LEU A 27 -11.10 2.70 -5.78
C LEU A 27 -11.55 2.35 -7.20
N SER A 28 -12.00 1.11 -7.43
CA SER A 28 -12.50 0.69 -8.74
C SER A 28 -13.75 1.49 -9.13
N LEU A 29 -14.67 1.67 -8.17
CA LEU A 29 -15.86 2.49 -8.36
C LEU A 29 -15.51 3.98 -8.57
N TYR A 30 -14.53 4.49 -7.82
CA TYR A 30 -14.02 5.85 -7.97
C TYR A 30 -13.49 6.10 -9.39
N ILE A 31 -12.64 5.21 -9.90
CA ILE A 31 -12.07 5.33 -11.27
C ILE A 31 -13.16 5.28 -12.33
N TYR A 32 -14.20 4.46 -12.13
CA TYR A 32 -15.30 4.35 -13.08
C TYR A 32 -16.18 5.61 -13.10
N MET A 33 -16.46 6.20 -11.93
CA MET A 33 -17.42 7.31 -11.81
C MET A 33 -16.79 8.69 -11.94
N ILE A 34 -15.51 8.85 -11.58
CA ILE A 34 -14.88 10.18 -11.43
C ILE A 34 -13.81 10.35 -12.50
N SER A 35 -14.04 11.30 -13.41
CA SER A 35 -13.06 11.65 -14.42
C SER A 35 -11.89 12.43 -13.81
N PRO A 36 -10.64 12.18 -14.24
CA PRO A 36 -9.42 12.80 -13.70
C PRO A 36 -9.21 14.22 -14.23
N ASN A 37 -10.20 15.08 -14.08
CA ASN A 37 -10.25 16.39 -14.73
C ASN A 37 -9.84 17.52 -13.76
N SER A 38 -9.75 17.21 -12.47
CA SER A 38 -9.48 18.18 -11.41
C SER A 38 -8.41 17.67 -10.46
N ILE A 39 -7.66 18.60 -9.86
CA ILE A 39 -6.65 18.29 -8.83
C ILE A 39 -7.28 17.55 -7.64
N LEU A 40 -8.53 17.87 -7.30
CA LEU A 40 -9.27 17.19 -6.24
C LEU A 40 -9.51 15.71 -6.56
N ALA A 41 -9.82 15.40 -7.83
CA ALA A 41 -9.99 14.03 -8.28
C ALA A 41 -8.67 13.24 -8.18
N PHE A 42 -7.54 13.87 -8.52
CA PHE A 42 -6.22 13.26 -8.34
C PHE A 42 -5.90 13.00 -6.87
N MET A 43 -6.13 13.98 -5.98
CA MET A 43 -5.90 13.80 -4.54
C MET A 43 -6.73 12.65 -3.98
N GLY A 44 -8.02 12.56 -4.34
CA GLY A 44 -8.90 11.48 -3.92
C GLY A 44 -8.40 10.11 -4.39
N PHE A 45 -7.97 10.01 -5.66
CA PHE A 45 -7.37 8.81 -6.21
C PHE A 45 -6.13 8.35 -5.41
N TYR A 46 -5.16 9.24 -5.17
CA TYR A 46 -3.95 8.89 -4.43
C TYR A 46 -4.22 8.49 -2.98
N MET A 47 -5.21 9.12 -2.34
CA MET A 47 -5.61 8.76 -0.99
C MET A 47 -6.21 7.35 -0.92
N LEU A 48 -7.04 6.98 -1.90
CA LEU A 48 -7.60 5.62 -2.00
C LEU A 48 -6.52 4.58 -2.34
N VAL A 49 -5.61 4.90 -3.25
CA VAL A 49 -4.45 4.05 -3.56
C VAL A 49 -3.59 3.84 -2.32
N PHE A 50 -3.29 4.91 -1.56
CA PHE A 50 -2.52 4.82 -0.32
C PHE A 50 -3.17 3.86 0.66
N LEU A 51 -4.46 4.01 0.93
CA LEU A 51 -5.18 3.17 1.88
C LEU A 51 -5.22 1.71 1.40
N GLY A 52 -5.54 1.48 0.12
CA GLY A 52 -5.56 0.14 -0.47
C GLY A 52 -4.21 -0.57 -0.35
N LEU A 53 -3.12 0.11 -0.73
CA LEU A 53 -1.76 -0.42 -0.63
C LEU A 53 -1.32 -0.62 0.82
N TYR A 54 -1.62 0.32 1.72
CA TYR A 54 -1.27 0.22 3.13
C TYR A 54 -1.92 -0.99 3.80
N PHE A 55 -3.21 -1.22 3.57
CA PHE A 55 -3.87 -2.42 4.09
C PHE A 55 -3.33 -3.70 3.44
N THR A 56 -3.06 -3.68 2.13
CA THR A 56 -2.46 -4.82 1.42
C THR A 56 -1.08 -5.19 2.00
N PHE A 57 -0.21 -4.20 2.21
CA PHE A 57 1.10 -4.44 2.81
C PHE A 57 1.05 -4.75 4.30
N ASN A 58 0.04 -4.31 5.04
CA ASN A 58 -0.17 -4.80 6.41
C ASN A 58 -0.56 -6.28 6.47
N ILE A 59 -1.12 -6.84 5.39
CA ILE A 59 -1.41 -8.28 5.29
C ILE A 59 -0.13 -9.06 4.96
N LEU A 60 0.68 -8.54 4.04
CA LEU A 60 1.86 -9.22 3.48
C LEU A 60 3.15 -9.01 4.28
N LEU A 61 3.33 -7.84 4.87
CA LEU A 61 4.56 -7.40 5.55
C LEU A 61 4.30 -7.09 7.02
N ALA A 62 5.38 -6.98 7.80
CA ALA A 62 5.28 -6.47 9.17
C ALA A 62 4.78 -5.02 9.19
N ARG A 63 3.98 -4.67 10.21
CA ARG A 63 3.26 -3.38 10.33
C ARG A 63 4.12 -2.12 10.19
N GLY A 64 5.41 -2.20 10.55
CA GLY A 64 6.36 -1.08 10.38
C GLY A 64 6.91 -0.94 8.96
N ARG A 65 6.98 -2.04 8.20
CA ARG A 65 7.48 -2.03 6.81
C ARG A 65 6.39 -1.62 5.82
N SER A 66 5.13 -1.89 6.13
CA SER A 66 4.00 -1.57 5.24
C SER A 66 3.92 -0.08 4.86
N LEU A 67 4.15 0.83 5.81
CA LEU A 67 4.18 2.28 5.54
C LEU A 67 5.27 2.68 4.55
N ILE A 68 6.49 2.17 4.75
CA ILE A 68 7.65 2.46 3.90
C ILE A 68 7.36 2.02 2.46
N TRP A 69 6.88 0.78 2.31
CA TRP A 69 6.57 0.22 0.99
C TRP A 69 5.41 0.93 0.31
N THR A 70 4.39 1.34 1.08
CA THR A 70 3.28 2.14 0.56
C THR A 70 3.77 3.48 0.03
N LEU A 71 4.58 4.20 0.82
CA LEU A 71 5.14 5.49 0.43
C LEU A 71 6.02 5.39 -0.81
N ILE A 72 6.88 4.37 -0.90
CA ILE A 72 7.74 4.17 -2.07
C ILE A 72 6.91 3.98 -3.34
N ILE A 73 5.88 3.13 -3.32
CA ILE A 73 5.02 2.92 -4.49
C ILE A 73 4.24 4.18 -4.82
N LEU A 74 3.81 4.94 -3.82
CA LEU A 74 3.06 6.16 -4.05
C LEU A 74 3.94 7.26 -4.67
N ILE A 75 5.18 7.41 -4.20
CA ILE A 75 6.18 8.30 -4.80
C ILE A 75 6.49 7.87 -6.23
N PHE A 76 6.66 6.56 -6.47
CA PHE A 76 6.86 6.02 -7.81
C PHE A 76 5.69 6.38 -8.75
N LEU A 77 4.43 6.16 -8.32
CA LEU A 77 3.25 6.52 -9.12
C LEU A 77 3.18 8.02 -9.40
N PHE A 78 3.50 8.86 -8.40
CA PHE A 78 3.52 10.30 -8.55
C PHE A 78 4.58 10.77 -9.57
N LEU A 79 5.80 10.24 -9.48
CA LEU A 79 6.86 10.52 -10.47
C LEU A 79 6.47 10.05 -11.87
N ARG A 80 5.74 8.94 -11.98
CA ARG A 80 5.22 8.43 -13.25
C ARG A 80 4.23 9.40 -13.89
N GLN A 81 3.31 9.95 -13.09
CA GLN A 81 2.30 10.89 -13.57
C GLN A 81 2.93 12.14 -14.18
N MET A 82 3.98 12.66 -13.55
CA MET A 82 4.73 13.82 -14.06
C MET A 82 5.61 13.50 -15.28
N GLN A 83 5.57 12.26 -15.78
CA GLN A 83 6.42 11.75 -16.85
C GLN A 83 7.94 11.89 -16.59
N PHE A 84 8.34 12.05 -15.32
CA PHE A 84 9.75 12.04 -14.90
C PHE A 84 10.35 10.62 -14.86
N ILE A 85 9.55 9.59 -15.18
CA ILE A 85 10.02 8.21 -15.22
C ILE A 85 10.64 7.90 -16.58
N ASN A 86 11.96 7.81 -16.58
CA ASN A 86 12.74 7.07 -17.56
C ASN A 86 13.23 5.75 -16.93
N ILE A 87 13.74 4.83 -17.77
CA ILE A 87 14.24 3.53 -17.32
C ILE A 87 15.27 3.66 -16.19
N VAL A 88 16.06 4.74 -16.20
CA VAL A 88 17.05 5.10 -15.18
C VAL A 88 16.38 5.40 -13.83
N THR A 89 15.26 6.13 -13.81
CA THR A 89 14.51 6.45 -12.59
C THR A 89 13.94 5.17 -11.95
N VAL A 90 13.47 4.22 -12.76
CA VAL A 90 12.97 2.92 -12.28
C VAL A 90 14.09 2.09 -11.65
N ILE A 91 15.25 2.01 -12.32
CA ILE A 91 16.42 1.27 -11.83
C ILE A 91 16.96 1.88 -10.53
N LEU A 92 17.02 3.22 -10.43
CA LEU A 92 17.44 3.91 -9.21
C LEU A 92 16.47 3.64 -8.04
N LEU A 93 15.16 3.69 -8.29
CA LEU A 93 14.15 3.36 -7.28
C LEU A 93 14.25 1.90 -6.82
N LEU A 94 14.47 0.95 -7.73
CA LEU A 94 14.73 -0.45 -7.39
C LEU A 94 16.02 -0.62 -6.56
N GLY A 95 17.09 0.09 -6.89
CA GLY A 95 18.34 0.06 -6.14
C GLY A 95 18.20 0.59 -4.70
N ILE A 96 17.51 1.71 -4.53
CA ILE A 96 17.20 2.28 -3.20
C ILE A 96 16.34 1.30 -2.40
N PHE A 97 15.40 0.64 -3.06
CA PHE A 97 14.50 -0.29 -2.43
C PHE A 97 15.18 -1.56 -1.93
N VAL A 98 16.04 -2.18 -2.75
CA VAL A 98 16.81 -3.36 -2.35
C VAL A 98 17.75 -3.01 -1.19
N THR A 99 18.41 -1.85 -1.25
CA THR A 99 19.32 -1.43 -0.16
C THR A 99 18.57 -1.12 1.13
N MET A 100 17.42 -0.43 1.08
CA MET A 100 16.56 -0.23 2.26
C MET A 100 16.06 -1.54 2.86
N GLU A 101 15.63 -2.50 2.03
CA GLU A 101 15.14 -3.79 2.51
C GLU A 101 16.24 -4.59 3.20
N LEU A 102 17.45 -4.63 2.63
CA LEU A 102 18.61 -5.29 3.24
C LEU A 102 18.99 -4.65 4.57
N MET A 103 18.93 -3.31 4.68
CA MET A 103 19.25 -2.59 5.90
C MET A 103 18.21 -2.83 7.01
N LEU A 104 16.93 -2.91 6.65
CA LEU A 104 15.82 -3.22 7.56
C LEU A 104 15.75 -4.70 7.97
N ARG A 105 16.45 -5.60 7.27
CA ARG A 105 16.53 -7.03 7.60
C ARG A 105 17.69 -7.35 8.57
N LYS A 106 18.72 -6.50 8.61
CA LYS A 106 19.88 -6.64 9.50
C LYS A 106 19.63 -6.12 10.93
N LYS A 107 18.60 -5.31 11.13
CA LYS A 107 18.06 -4.92 12.43
C LYS A 107 16.89 -5.82 12.80
#